data_AF-A0A537ZPE2-F1
#
_entry.id   AF-A0A537ZPE2-F1
#
_cell.length_a   1.000
_cell.length_b   1.000
_cell.length_c   1.000
_cell.angle_alpha   90.00
_cell.angle_beta   90.00
_cell.angle_gamma   90.00
#
_symmetry.space_group_name_H-M   'P 1'
#
loop_
_entity.id
_entity.type
_entity.pdbx_description
1 polymer ?
#
loop_
_entity_poly.entity_id
_entity_poly.type
_entity_poly.pdbx_seq_one_letter_code
_entity_poly.pdbx_strand_id
1 'polypeptide(L)'
;MALSIEEKYDEVRQLITMGKEKGYLLYEEVNEMLPSEITSSDELDDIFSMFGQMGIEVVDSEQKFREAKEGEEGAELDLTPGTLDKT
;
A
#
# COMPACT_ATOMS: atom_id res chain seq x y z
N MET A 1 13.24 15.91 16.39
CA MET A 1 11.99 15.21 16.08
C MET A 1 11.57 15.74 14.73
N ALA A 2 11.63 14.93 13.68
CA ALA A 2 11.06 15.33 12.40
C ALA A 2 9.57 15.58 12.67
N LEU A 3 9.08 16.77 12.34
CA LEU A 3 7.65 17.03 12.33
C LEU A 3 7.10 16.20 11.17
N SER A 4 6.60 15.01 11.49
CA SER A 4 5.94 14.15 10.51
C SER A 4 4.84 14.96 9.83
N ILE A 5 4.79 14.87 8.51
CA ILE A 5 3.84 15.56 7.66
C ILE A 5 2.37 15.30 8.08
N GLU A 6 2.06 14.14 8.68
CA GLU A 6 0.75 13.82 9.28
C GLU A 6 0.31 14.77 10.41
N GLU A 7 1.24 15.39 11.14
CA GLU A 7 0.93 16.30 12.25
C GLU A 7 0.66 17.72 11.74
N LYS A 8 1.12 18.02 10.52
CA LYS A 8 0.91 19.33 9.86
C LYS A 8 -0.41 19.37 9.10
N TYR A 9 -0.85 18.24 8.56
CA TYR A 9 -2.02 18.14 7.70
C TYR A 9 -2.96 17.06 8.22
N ASP A 10 -4.16 17.45 8.67
CA ASP A 10 -5.14 16.54 9.23
C ASP A 10 -5.63 15.53 8.16
N GLU A 11 -5.71 15.97 6.91
CA GLU A 11 -6.05 15.11 5.77
C GLU A 11 -5.08 13.94 5.58
N VAL A 12 -3.76 14.15 5.79
CA VAL A 12 -2.75 13.09 5.72
C VAL A 12 -2.99 12.08 6.85
N ARG A 13 -3.33 12.57 8.05
CA ARG A 13 -3.65 11.71 9.20
C ARG A 13 -4.92 10.90 8.98
N GLN A 14 -5.92 11.46 8.30
CA GLN A 14 -7.11 10.73 7.88
C GLN A 14 -6.77 9.66 6.82
N LEU A 15 -5.97 9.99 5.81
CA LEU A 15 -5.50 9.03 4.79
C LEU A 15 -4.81 7.84 5.46
N ILE A 16 -3.90 8.09 6.39
CA ILE A 16 -3.22 7.05 7.15
C ILE A 16 -4.23 6.15 7.87
N THR A 17 -5.22 6.73 8.54
CA THR A 17 -6.22 5.96 9.28
C THR A 17 -7.02 5.06 8.34
N MET A 18 -7.53 5.63 7.23
CA MET A 18 -8.31 4.88 6.24
C MET A 18 -7.49 3.80 5.54
N GLY A 19 -6.25 4.15 5.16
CA GLY A 19 -5.31 3.25 4.52
C GLY A 19 -4.90 2.10 5.43
N LYS A 20 -4.77 2.36 6.73
CA LYS A 20 -4.43 1.34 7.73
C LYS A 20 -5.60 0.40 8.03
N GLU A 21 -6.84 0.89 7.97
CA GLU A 21 -8.03 0.04 8.10
C GLU A 21 -8.25 -0.84 6.87
N LYS A 22 -8.06 -0.29 5.66
CA LYS A 22 -8.21 -1.03 4.38
C LYS A 22 -7.00 -1.89 4.03
N GLY A 23 -5.81 -1.51 4.48
CA GLY A 23 -4.51 -2.02 4.02
C GLY A 23 -4.03 -1.39 2.70
N TYR A 24 -4.81 -0.51 2.09
CA TYR A 24 -4.47 0.17 0.84
C TYR A 24 -5.19 1.52 0.70
N LEU A 25 -4.63 2.38 -0.15
CA LEU A 25 -5.23 3.65 -0.58
C LEU A 25 -5.21 3.74 -2.10
N LEU A 26 -6.21 4.39 -2.69
CA LEU A 26 -6.21 4.66 -4.12
C LEU A 26 -5.40 5.93 -4.39
N TYR A 27 -4.70 5.97 -5.53
CA TYR A 27 -3.99 7.16 -5.96
C TYR A 27 -4.94 8.36 -6.07
N GLU A 28 -6.17 8.15 -6.52
CA GLU A 28 -7.21 9.19 -6.52
C GLU A 28 -7.59 9.65 -5.11
N GLU A 29 -7.81 8.74 -4.15
CA GLU A 29 -8.14 9.13 -2.76
C GLU A 29 -6.98 9.92 -2.13
N VAL A 30 -5.74 9.46 -2.37
CA VAL A 30 -4.53 10.16 -1.94
C VAL A 30 -4.46 11.54 -2.59
N ASN A 31 -4.70 11.66 -3.89
CA ASN A 31 -4.63 12.93 -4.62
C ASN A 31 -5.79 13.90 -4.27
N GLU A 32 -6.97 13.41 -3.88
CA GLU A 32 -8.09 14.24 -3.44
C GLU A 32 -7.93 14.75 -2.00
N MET A 33 -7.38 13.91 -1.11
CA MET A 33 -7.16 14.27 0.29
C MET A 33 -5.80 14.94 0.50
N LEU A 34 -4.84 14.76 -0.39
CA LEU A 34 -3.56 15.46 -0.30
C LEU A 34 -3.78 16.97 -0.49
N PRO A 35 -3.33 17.80 0.46
CA PRO A 35 -3.36 19.23 0.27
C PRO A 35 -2.45 19.61 -0.90
N SER A 36 -2.88 20.57 -1.72
CA SER A 36 -2.15 21.01 -2.91
C SER A 36 -0.79 21.65 -2.59
N GLU A 37 -0.55 22.00 -1.32
CA GLU A 37 0.77 22.40 -0.80
C GLU A 37 1.80 21.27 -0.93
N ILE A 38 1.36 20.02 -0.90
CA ILE A 38 2.20 18.82 -0.96
C ILE A 38 2.43 18.48 -2.43
N THR A 39 3.26 19.28 -3.08
CA THR A 39 3.70 19.04 -4.46
C THR A 39 5.21 18.84 -4.55
N SER A 40 5.92 18.95 -3.42
CA SER A 40 7.34 18.68 -3.32
C SER A 40 7.59 17.17 -3.33
N SER A 41 8.53 16.72 -4.16
CA SER A 41 8.92 15.31 -4.18
C SER A 41 9.40 14.77 -2.83
N ASP A 42 10.01 15.64 -2.01
CA ASP A 42 10.48 15.32 -0.64
C ASP A 42 9.30 14.98 0.30
N GLU A 43 8.24 15.81 0.27
CA GLU A 43 7.04 15.59 1.08
C GLU A 43 6.25 14.37 0.61
N LEU A 44 6.17 14.14 -0.70
CA LEU A 44 5.57 12.92 -1.25
C LEU A 44 6.33 11.68 -0.80
N ASP A 45 7.66 11.69 -0.84
CA ASP A 45 8.49 10.58 -0.37
C ASP A 45 8.22 10.27 1.12
N ASP A 46 8.17 11.29 1.97
CA ASP A 46 7.83 11.15 3.39
C ASP A 46 6.47 10.46 3.58
N ILE A 47 5.44 10.87 2.82
CA ILE A 47 4.10 10.26 2.88
C ILE A 47 4.12 8.81 2.42
N PHE A 48 4.77 8.50 1.30
CA PHE A 48 4.87 7.13 0.81
C PHE A 48 5.64 6.23 1.78
N SER A 49 6.73 6.75 2.37
CA SER A 49 7.51 6.04 3.40
C SER A 49 6.66 5.77 4.64
N MET A 50 5.85 6.73 5.07
CA MET A 50 4.92 6.58 6.18
C MET A 50 3.84 5.55 5.90
N PHE A 51 3.20 5.60 4.72
CA PHE A 51 2.25 4.59 4.28
C PHE A 51 2.88 3.20 4.31
N GLY A 52 4.07 3.04 3.73
CA GLY A 52 4.82 1.79 3.76
C GLY A 52 5.13 1.29 5.17
N GLN A 53 5.60 2.17 6.07
CA GLN A 53 5.85 1.83 7.48
C GLN A 53 4.59 1.38 8.23
N MET A 54 3.42 1.88 7.83
CA MET A 54 2.14 1.52 8.43
C MET A 54 1.47 0.33 7.73
N GLY A 55 2.09 -0.23 6.69
CA GLY A 55 1.56 -1.37 5.93
C GLY A 55 0.43 -0.99 4.97
N ILE A 56 0.44 0.26 4.49
CA ILE A 56 -0.55 0.81 3.57
C ILE A 56 0.06 0.83 2.18
N GLU A 57 -0.60 0.17 1.22
CA GLU A 57 -0.17 0.17 -0.18
C GLU A 57 -0.97 1.18 -1.02
N VAL A 58 -0.28 1.99 -1.82
CA VAL A 58 -0.95 2.93 -2.74
C VAL A 58 -1.14 2.27 -4.10
N VAL A 59 -2.40 2.07 -4.49
CA VAL A 59 -2.77 1.44 -5.77
C VAL A 59 -3.48 2.44 -6.68
N ASP A 60 -3.30 2.29 -7.99
CA ASP A 60 -3.93 3.18 -8.99
C ASP A 60 -5.45 2.98 -9.07
N SER A 61 -5.95 1.78 -8.77
CA SER A 61 -7.37 1.43 -8.80
C SER A 61 -7.66 0.20 -7.92
N GLU A 62 -8.87 0.07 -7.38
CA GLU A 62 -9.29 -1.10 -6.60
C GLU A 62 -9.13 -2.40 -7.39
N GLN A 63 -9.32 -2.33 -8.72
CA GLN A 63 -9.13 -3.47 -9.61
C GLN A 63 -7.68 -3.99 -9.55
N LYS A 64 -6.68 -3.11 -9.53
CA LYS A 64 -5.27 -3.50 -9.41
C LYS A 64 -4.96 -4.16 -8.07
N PHE A 65 -5.57 -3.69 -6.99
CA PHE A 65 -5.43 -4.30 -5.67
C PHE A 65 -6.05 -5.71 -5.64
N ARG A 66 -7.25 -5.88 -6.25
CA ARG A 66 -7.89 -7.19 -6.39
C ARG A 66 -7.07 -8.14 -7.26
N GLU A 67 -6.55 -7.68 -8.38
CA GLU A 67 -5.68 -8.49 -9.25
C GLU A 67 -4.38 -8.92 -8.53
N ALA A 68 -3.80 -8.05 -7.67
CA ALA A 68 -2.64 -8.40 -6.86
C ALA A 68 -2.96 -9.43 -5.76
N LYS A 69 -4.13 -9.33 -5.12
CA LYS A 69 -4.61 -10.27 -4.09
C LYS A 69 -5.09 -11.61 -4.65
N GLU A 70 -5.79 -11.59 -5.78
CA GLU A 70 -6.34 -12.78 -6.46
C GLU A 70 -5.26 -13.53 -7.26
N GLY A 71 -4.11 -12.90 -7.54
CA GLY A 71 -2.95 -13.54 -8.16
C GLY A 71 -2.09 -14.39 -7.21
N GLU A 72 -2.24 -14.25 -5.89
CA GLU A 72 -1.38 -14.93 -4.90
C GLU A 72 -2.01 -16.22 -4.31
N GLU A 73 -3.31 -16.48 -4.50
CA GLU A 73 -3.96 -17.73 -4.07
C GLU A 73 -3.97 -18.84 -5.14
N GLY A 74 -3.19 -18.69 -6.23
CA GLY A 74 -3.11 -19.64 -7.35
C GLY A 74 -1.77 -20.38 -7.52
N ALA A 75 -0.77 -20.12 -6.68
CA ALA A 75 0.59 -20.64 -6.86
C ALA A 75 1.10 -21.50 -5.68
N GLU A 76 0.25 -22.36 -5.13
CA GLU A 76 0.71 -23.62 -4.52
C GLU A 76 0.30 -24.78 -5.43
N LEU A 77 0.84 -24.80 -6.65
CA LEU A 77 0.91 -26.04 -7.43
C LEU A 77 1.99 -26.90 -6.80
N ASP A 78 1.53 -27.86 -6.00
CA ASP A 78 2.22 -29.06 -5.59
C ASP A 78 3.27 -29.48 -6.63
N LEU A 79 4.53 -29.21 -6.32
CA LEU A 79 5.66 -29.91 -6.90
C LEU A 79 6.30 -30.72 -5.79
N THR A 80 5.56 -31.71 -5.28
CA THR A 80 6.21 -32.92 -4.78
C THR A 80 6.30 -33.92 -5.93
N PRO A 81 7.29 -33.85 -6.83
CA PRO A 81 7.57 -35.00 -7.68
C PRO A 81 8.06 -36.11 -6.74
N GLY A 82 7.18 -37.10 -6.54
CA GLY A 82 7.42 -38.26 -5.72
C GLY A 82 8.78 -38.86 -6.01
N THR A 83 9.54 -39.13 -4.94
CA THR A 83 10.66 -40.06 -4.99
C THR A 83 10.10 -41.40 -5.46
N LEU A 84 10.24 -41.68 -6.76
CA LEU A 84 9.96 -43.00 -7.31
C LEU A 84 10.92 -43.98 -6.64
N ASP A 85 10.36 -44.68 -5.65
CA ASP A 85 10.82 -45.98 -5.21
C ASP A 85 10.84 -46.91 -6.44
N LYS A 86 12.01 -47.46 -6.75
CA LYS A 86 12.13 -48.77 -7.38
C LYS A 86 13.49 -49.36 -7.08
N THR A 87 13.43 -50.25 -6.09
CA THR A 87 14.34 -51.37 -5.86
C THR A 87 14.60 -52.21 -7.12
#